data_AF-A0A2N0Q9U7-F1
#
_entry.id   AF-A0A2N0Q9U7-F1
#
_cell.length_a   1.000
_cell.length_b   1.000
_cell.length_c   1.000
_cell.angle_alpha   90.00
_cell.angle_beta   90.00
_cell.angle_gamma   90.00
#
_symmetry.space_group_name_H-M   'P 1'
#
loop_
_entity.id
_entity.type
_entity.pdbx_description
1 polymer ?
#
loop_
_entity_poly.entity_id
_entity_poly.type
_entity_poly.pdbx_seq_one_letter_code
_entity_poly.pdbx_strand_id
1 'polypeptide(L)'
;MDNSSSQSESSSSNSAQPINNSISNKTTSYENISNNIILLKLEEDGFTTPDGKAKELIKELSEIKYLYALKLLFENPLNRFTPKVLRDSLVTLADPKPFDYYDIQSVTRLELHLRTWVAVLEKICFTQMRLSKDLRNRIYNSLPKFVEIHRKTTQIMQEGIDNKYISDFNQFNHRQINNDDDSIKKRNYNIDFLLIHLRDTLHSLRDDETWFQEIIRRTKNLLKAALNITPGILLIAGVALPNDNSSILLMLTQIRESLSFKYPVASYYVDWRIMLIIQHNLFTWSENPEMIISNKFSELVLMEYFWSFLEREWINVTNKSILDSQTKFDEVSNKVAKALKSTGSFLNDLAGNEPLALPHILWFGILDLAQYLVQKSTRTSTYGLCYYLEIESLNKAPSSFIQFKAVEILLHLHHNINSQMFSMIDDDFDQYIKKLNENKSTDLSEKFQNQLLFIKEKYLEDLKILSNTIGNERKGKGKGKSLIQNSYLKRTNIKF
;
A
#
# COMPACT_ATOMS: atom_id res chain seq x y z
N MET A 1 -67.29 9.81 7.52
CA MET A 1 -67.01 10.44 8.83
C MET A 1 -67.49 9.51 9.90
N ASP A 2 -66.82 9.54 11.06
CA ASP A 2 -67.12 8.82 12.32
C ASP A 2 -66.98 7.28 12.25
N ASN A 3 -65.97 6.67 12.90
CA ASN A 3 -65.82 6.36 14.34
C ASN A 3 -66.94 5.41 14.83
N SER A 4 -66.74 4.29 15.53
CA SER A 4 -65.56 3.59 16.12
C SER A 4 -65.89 2.05 16.19
N SER A 5 -65.21 1.10 16.86
CA SER A 5 -64.14 1.09 17.89
C SER A 5 -63.36 -0.25 17.87
N SER A 6 -62.63 -0.57 18.95
CA SER A 6 -61.78 -1.76 19.17
C SER A 6 -62.31 -2.75 20.24
N GLN A 7 -61.93 -4.04 20.11
CA GLN A 7 -61.63 -5.08 21.14
C GLN A 7 -61.73 -6.49 20.50
N SER A 8 -61.03 -7.57 20.86
CA SER A 8 -59.75 -7.89 21.52
C SER A 8 -59.75 -9.42 21.77
N GLU A 9 -58.66 -10.13 21.40
CA GLU A 9 -58.18 -11.44 21.92
C GLU A 9 -59.12 -12.66 22.14
N SER A 10 -58.70 -13.84 21.63
CA SER A 10 -58.31 -14.96 22.51
C SER A 10 -57.72 -16.21 21.78
N SER A 11 -56.55 -16.64 22.27
CA SER A 11 -56.02 -18.02 22.40
C SER A 11 -56.33 -19.12 21.36
N SER A 12 -55.26 -19.78 20.89
CA SER A 12 -55.00 -21.17 21.33
C SER A 12 -53.51 -21.51 21.29
N SER A 13 -53.03 -22.18 22.34
CA SER A 13 -51.68 -22.73 22.46
C SER A 13 -51.61 -24.13 21.85
N ASN A 14 -50.44 -24.53 21.35
CA ASN A 14 -50.09 -25.96 21.30
C ASN A 14 -48.58 -26.18 21.46
N SER A 15 -48.25 -27.37 21.97
CA SER A 15 -47.01 -27.68 22.70
C SER A 15 -45.76 -27.89 21.86
N ALA A 16 -44.60 -27.54 22.42
CA ALA A 16 -43.28 -27.89 21.90
C ALA A 16 -42.72 -29.18 22.51
N GLN A 17 -42.16 -30.06 21.68
CA GLN A 17 -41.04 -30.97 21.97
C GLN A 17 -40.35 -31.38 20.63
N PRO A 18 -39.11 -31.89 20.64
CA PRO A 18 -38.09 -31.36 19.73
C PRO A 18 -37.70 -32.31 18.59
N ILE A 19 -37.27 -31.73 17.47
CA ILE A 19 -36.53 -32.46 16.44
C ILE A 19 -35.07 -32.01 16.49
N ASN A 20 -34.25 -32.80 17.18
CA ASN A 20 -32.81 -32.80 16.98
C ASN A 20 -32.53 -33.21 15.53
N ASN A 21 -31.95 -32.32 14.73
CA ASN A 21 -31.16 -32.72 13.58
C ASN A 21 -29.88 -31.89 13.56
N SER A 22 -28.79 -32.55 13.96
CA SER A 22 -27.43 -32.03 13.98
C SER A 22 -26.91 -31.81 12.56
N ILE A 23 -27.35 -30.73 11.92
CA ILE A 23 -26.65 -30.18 10.76
C ILE A 23 -25.48 -29.37 11.33
N SER A 24 -24.29 -29.94 11.22
CA SER A 24 -23.07 -29.24 11.59
C SER A 24 -22.96 -27.98 10.74
N ASN A 25 -23.16 -26.82 11.35
CA ASN A 25 -22.79 -25.53 10.76
C ASN A 25 -21.26 -25.52 10.60
N LYS A 26 -20.77 -26.10 9.51
CA LYS A 26 -19.42 -25.83 9.00
C LYS A 26 -19.42 -24.37 8.58
N THR A 27 -19.08 -23.52 9.53
CA THR A 27 -18.55 -22.19 9.30
C THR A 27 -17.34 -22.33 8.37
N THR A 28 -17.57 -22.23 7.07
CA THR A 28 -16.54 -21.82 6.11
C THR A 28 -16.24 -20.35 6.37
N SER A 29 -15.55 -20.08 7.47
CA SER A 29 -14.84 -18.83 7.70
C SER A 29 -13.79 -18.70 6.62
N TYR A 30 -13.92 -17.71 5.74
CA TYR A 30 -12.96 -17.48 4.68
C TYR A 30 -11.62 -16.98 5.27
N GLU A 31 -10.62 -17.85 5.30
CA GLU A 31 -9.23 -17.64 5.75
C GLU A 31 -8.41 -16.73 4.79
N ASN A 32 -9.05 -15.75 4.15
CA ASN A 32 -8.56 -15.14 2.91
C ASN A 32 -7.38 -14.15 3.06
N ILE A 33 -6.77 -14.02 4.25
CA ILE A 33 -5.61 -13.13 4.51
C ILE A 33 -4.43 -13.89 5.17
N SER A 34 -4.65 -15.04 5.81
CA SER A 34 -3.63 -15.71 6.64
C SER A 34 -2.80 -16.78 5.92
N ASN A 35 -3.35 -17.40 4.87
CA ASN A 35 -2.84 -18.71 4.41
C ASN A 35 -1.79 -18.59 3.29
N ASN A 36 -0.73 -17.81 3.54
CA ASN A 36 0.51 -17.97 2.78
C ASN A 36 1.10 -19.35 3.12
N ILE A 37 1.15 -20.24 2.12
CA ILE A 37 1.55 -21.64 2.28
C ILE A 37 2.93 -21.79 2.94
N ILE A 38 3.86 -20.86 2.70
CA ILE A 38 5.19 -20.86 3.33
C ILE A 38 5.08 -20.53 4.82
N LEU A 39 4.26 -19.56 5.21
CA LEU A 39 4.06 -19.21 6.62
C LEU A 39 3.36 -20.32 7.41
N LEU A 40 2.55 -21.15 6.74
CA LEU A 40 1.93 -22.35 7.31
C LEU A 40 2.92 -23.52 7.41
N LYS A 41 3.68 -23.81 6.36
CA LYS A 41 4.76 -24.81 6.40
C LYS A 41 5.76 -24.54 7.50
N LEU A 42 6.16 -23.27 7.68
CA LEU A 42 7.04 -22.89 8.78
C LEU A 42 6.41 -23.16 10.17
N GLU A 43 5.09 -23.17 10.33
CA GLU A 43 4.44 -23.62 11.57
C GLU A 43 4.48 -25.15 11.71
N GLU A 44 4.26 -25.90 10.62
CA GLU A 44 4.39 -27.36 10.57
C GLU A 44 5.83 -27.80 10.91
N ASP A 45 6.83 -27.06 10.44
CA ASP A 45 8.27 -27.22 10.73
C ASP A 45 8.67 -26.73 12.15
N GLY A 46 7.72 -26.23 12.94
CA GLY A 46 7.92 -25.84 14.36
C GLY A 46 8.25 -24.37 14.62
N PHE A 47 8.33 -23.51 13.59
CA PHE A 47 8.54 -22.06 13.74
C PHE A 47 7.23 -21.32 14.04
N THR A 48 6.70 -21.54 15.24
CA THR A 48 5.42 -20.94 15.71
C THR A 48 5.49 -19.46 16.07
N THR A 49 6.68 -18.88 16.18
CA THR A 49 6.88 -17.45 16.54
C THR A 49 7.21 -16.59 15.32
N PRO A 50 6.76 -15.31 15.24
CA PRO A 50 7.14 -14.40 14.16
C PRO A 50 8.66 -14.25 14.02
N ASP A 51 9.36 -14.20 15.15
CA ASP A 51 10.83 -14.19 15.23
C ASP A 51 11.48 -15.43 14.61
N GLY A 52 10.89 -16.61 14.79
CA GLY A 52 11.36 -17.87 14.19
C GLY A 52 11.18 -17.86 12.68
N LYS A 53 9.96 -17.54 12.21
CA LYS A 53 9.66 -17.47 10.77
C LYS A 53 10.54 -16.45 10.04
N ALA A 54 10.72 -15.26 10.62
CA ALA A 54 11.56 -14.23 10.03
C ALA A 54 13.03 -14.68 9.88
N LYS A 55 13.60 -15.36 10.88
CA LYS A 55 14.98 -15.89 10.83
C LYS A 55 15.19 -16.94 9.74
N GLU A 56 14.16 -17.70 9.39
CA GLU A 56 14.24 -18.68 8.31
C GLU A 56 14.13 -17.98 6.95
N LEU A 57 13.11 -17.13 6.79
CA LEU A 57 12.84 -16.40 5.54
C LEU A 57 13.97 -15.46 5.10
N ILE A 58 14.72 -14.84 6.02
CA ILE A 58 15.86 -13.98 5.66
C ILE A 58 17.06 -14.73 5.06
N LYS A 59 17.07 -16.07 5.08
CA LYS A 59 18.14 -16.86 4.45
C LYS A 59 17.96 -16.98 2.93
N GLU A 60 16.72 -16.94 2.44
CA GLU A 60 16.35 -17.27 1.05
C GLU A 60 15.69 -16.07 0.32
N LEU A 61 16.15 -14.84 0.59
CA LEU A 61 15.68 -13.60 -0.07
C LEU A 61 15.94 -13.53 -1.60
N SER A 62 16.63 -14.51 -2.17
CA SER A 62 16.76 -14.68 -3.61
C SER A 62 15.43 -15.04 -4.28
N GLU A 63 14.55 -15.80 -3.60
CA GLU A 63 13.30 -16.26 -4.20
C GLU A 63 12.11 -15.38 -3.79
N ILE A 64 11.37 -14.92 -4.81
CA ILE A 64 10.23 -13.98 -4.67
C ILE A 64 9.18 -14.48 -3.66
N LYS A 65 8.93 -15.79 -3.60
CA LYS A 65 7.94 -16.40 -2.69
C LYS A 65 8.28 -16.20 -1.20
N TYR A 66 9.55 -16.31 -0.81
CA TYR A 66 9.99 -16.13 0.57
C TYR A 66 10.03 -14.65 0.95
N LEU A 67 10.48 -13.81 0.01
CA LEU A 67 10.45 -12.36 0.15
C LEU A 67 9.00 -11.85 0.33
N TYR A 68 8.04 -12.42 -0.41
CA TYR A 68 6.61 -12.11 -0.24
C TYR A 68 6.06 -12.59 1.11
N ALA A 69 6.41 -13.81 1.54
CA ALA A 69 6.05 -14.31 2.87
C ALA A 69 6.64 -13.42 3.99
N LEU A 70 7.87 -12.93 3.82
CA LEU A 70 8.54 -12.03 4.77
C LEU A 70 7.88 -10.65 4.82
N LYS A 71 7.50 -10.08 3.66
CA LYS A 71 6.71 -8.85 3.57
C LYS A 71 5.42 -8.98 4.39
N LEU A 72 4.60 -10.00 4.13
CA LEU A 72 3.34 -10.23 4.85
C LEU A 72 3.56 -10.39 6.37
N LEU A 73 4.65 -11.08 6.75
CA LEU A 73 5.01 -11.28 8.15
C LEU A 73 5.31 -9.95 8.87
N PHE A 74 6.01 -9.01 8.23
CA PHE A 74 6.29 -7.69 8.78
C PHE A 74 5.14 -6.68 8.65
N GLU A 75 4.30 -6.78 7.62
CA GLU A 75 3.14 -5.88 7.44
C GLU A 75 1.99 -6.15 8.42
N ASN A 76 1.92 -7.35 9.02
CA ASN A 76 0.92 -7.65 10.03
C ASN A 76 1.20 -6.84 11.32
N PRO A 77 0.33 -5.89 11.73
CA PRO A 77 0.58 -5.01 12.88
C PRO A 77 0.71 -5.78 14.20
N LEU A 78 0.02 -6.91 14.36
CA LEU A 78 0.04 -7.74 15.57
C LEU A 78 1.37 -8.46 15.80
N ASN A 79 2.12 -8.77 14.74
CA ASN A 79 3.39 -9.47 14.85
C ASN A 79 4.42 -8.61 15.61
N ARG A 80 4.83 -9.10 16.78
CA ARG A 80 5.90 -8.52 17.59
C ARG A 80 7.21 -9.25 17.28
N PHE A 81 8.26 -8.47 17.07
CA PHE A 81 9.60 -8.98 16.77
C PHE A 81 10.59 -8.50 17.83
N THR A 82 11.62 -9.29 18.10
CA THR A 82 12.72 -8.82 18.94
C THR A 82 13.58 -7.79 18.18
N PRO A 83 14.20 -6.82 18.87
CA PRO A 83 15.13 -5.88 18.26
C PRO A 83 16.26 -6.57 17.48
N LYS A 84 16.66 -7.78 17.87
CA LYS A 84 17.66 -8.55 17.13
C LYS A 84 17.15 -8.97 15.75
N VAL A 85 15.95 -9.55 15.65
CA VAL A 85 15.38 -9.98 14.36
C VAL A 85 15.14 -8.81 13.43
N LEU A 86 14.64 -7.68 13.94
CA LEU A 86 14.48 -6.46 13.16
C LEU A 86 15.84 -5.94 12.65
N ARG A 87 16.88 -5.96 13.49
CA ARG A 87 18.25 -5.57 13.10
C ARG A 87 18.82 -6.48 12.02
N ASP A 88 18.73 -7.79 12.22
CA ASP A 88 19.29 -8.79 11.31
C ASP A 88 18.57 -8.72 9.96
N SER A 89 17.23 -8.63 9.94
CA SER A 89 16.43 -8.46 8.72
C SER A 89 16.76 -7.16 7.98
N LEU A 90 16.89 -6.05 8.71
CA LEU A 90 17.24 -4.74 8.14
C LEU A 90 18.65 -4.75 7.52
N VAL A 91 19.62 -5.40 8.15
CA VAL A 91 20.99 -5.54 7.62
C VAL A 91 21.01 -6.40 6.36
N THR A 92 20.26 -7.50 6.32
CA THR A 92 20.20 -8.38 5.14
C THR A 92 19.47 -7.72 3.97
N LEU A 93 18.35 -7.03 4.23
CA LEU A 93 17.63 -6.27 3.20
C LEU A 93 18.42 -5.07 2.67
N ALA A 94 19.32 -4.49 3.48
CA ALA A 94 20.23 -3.43 3.06
C ALA A 94 21.49 -3.92 2.31
N ASP A 95 21.69 -5.24 2.11
CA ASP A 95 22.77 -5.76 1.26
C ASP A 95 22.29 -5.92 -0.20
N PRO A 96 22.83 -5.14 -1.16
CA PRO A 96 22.47 -5.24 -2.58
C PRO A 96 23.16 -6.41 -3.30
N LYS A 97 24.14 -7.10 -2.70
CA LYS A 97 24.86 -8.22 -3.35
C LYS A 97 23.99 -9.32 -3.96
N PRO A 98 22.83 -9.72 -3.38
CA PRO A 98 22.01 -10.80 -3.95
C PRO A 98 21.24 -10.42 -5.23
N PHE A 99 21.37 -9.19 -5.72
CA PHE A 99 20.67 -8.75 -6.94
C PHE A 99 21.42 -9.11 -8.21
N ASP A 100 20.75 -9.90 -9.05
CA ASP A 100 21.08 -10.05 -10.45
C ASP A 100 20.20 -9.09 -11.27
N TYR A 101 20.81 -8.42 -12.24
CA TYR A 101 20.20 -7.40 -13.10
C TYR A 101 19.70 -8.01 -14.41
N TYR A 102 20.13 -9.23 -14.76
CA TYR A 102 19.87 -9.89 -16.04
C TYR A 102 18.63 -10.81 -16.03
N ASP A 103 18.09 -11.13 -14.85
CA ASP A 103 16.83 -11.88 -14.71
C ASP A 103 15.64 -11.05 -15.23
N ILE A 104 14.72 -11.68 -15.97
CA ILE A 104 13.45 -11.07 -16.40
C ILE A 104 12.61 -10.62 -15.19
N GLN A 105 12.67 -11.33 -14.06
CA GLN A 105 11.89 -11.01 -12.85
C GLN A 105 12.55 -9.98 -11.93
N SER A 106 13.71 -9.45 -12.30
CA SER A 106 14.54 -8.53 -11.50
C SER A 106 13.81 -7.25 -11.05
N VAL A 107 12.99 -6.61 -11.89
CA VAL A 107 12.20 -5.41 -11.47
C VAL A 107 11.15 -5.78 -10.43
N THR A 108 10.39 -6.86 -10.63
CA THR A 108 9.36 -7.28 -9.68
C THR A 108 9.97 -7.74 -8.36
N ARG A 109 11.10 -8.45 -8.41
CA ARG A 109 11.90 -8.81 -7.24
C ARG A 109 12.43 -7.57 -6.50
N LEU A 110 12.94 -6.57 -7.22
CA LEU A 110 13.42 -5.31 -6.64
C LEU A 110 12.29 -4.52 -5.98
N GLU A 111 11.14 -4.37 -6.65
CA GLU A 111 9.96 -3.72 -6.07
C GLU A 111 9.53 -4.42 -4.77
N LEU A 112 9.41 -5.75 -4.79
CA LEU A 112 9.03 -6.54 -3.63
C LEU A 112 10.07 -6.46 -2.50
N HIS A 113 11.35 -6.40 -2.82
CA HIS A 113 12.44 -6.26 -1.84
C HIS A 113 12.39 -4.90 -1.15
N LEU A 114 12.21 -3.83 -1.92
CA LEU A 114 12.05 -2.48 -1.38
C LEU A 114 10.78 -2.37 -0.53
N ARG A 115 9.64 -2.95 -0.95
CA ARG A 115 8.42 -3.06 -0.11
C ARG A 115 8.69 -3.81 1.20
N THR A 116 9.47 -4.91 1.16
CA THR A 116 9.83 -5.69 2.36
C THR A 116 10.74 -4.89 3.31
N TRP A 117 11.70 -4.16 2.76
CA TRP A 117 12.58 -3.27 3.53
C TRP A 117 11.79 -2.13 4.18
N VAL A 118 10.84 -1.53 3.46
CA VAL A 118 9.90 -0.56 4.03
C VAL A 118 9.12 -1.17 5.20
N ALA A 119 8.53 -2.36 5.03
CA ALA A 119 7.77 -3.02 6.10
C ALA A 119 8.61 -3.27 7.37
N VAL A 120 9.88 -3.70 7.23
CA VAL A 120 10.82 -3.85 8.37
C VAL A 120 11.11 -2.50 9.03
N LEU A 121 11.34 -1.45 8.23
CA LEU A 121 11.70 -0.14 8.73
C LEU A 121 10.52 0.53 9.47
N GLU A 122 9.31 0.40 8.94
CA GLU A 122 8.07 0.82 9.61
C GLU A 122 7.86 0.06 10.92
N LYS A 123 8.11 -1.26 10.94
CA LYS A 123 8.07 -2.03 12.19
C LYS A 123 9.05 -1.49 13.23
N ILE A 124 10.25 -1.07 12.82
CA ILE A 124 11.23 -0.45 13.73
C ILE A 124 10.68 0.85 14.33
N CYS A 125 10.06 1.72 13.51
CA CYS A 125 9.44 2.97 13.98
C CYS A 125 8.42 2.78 15.11
N PHE A 126 7.71 1.64 15.15
CA PHE A 126 6.74 1.29 16.20
C PHE A 126 7.32 0.43 17.35
N THR A 127 8.64 0.22 17.40
CA THR A 127 9.33 -0.47 18.49
C THR A 127 10.27 0.45 19.27
N GLN A 128 10.67 0.04 20.48
CA GLN A 128 11.67 0.74 21.31
C GLN A 128 13.11 0.40 20.88
N MET A 129 13.33 0.17 19.59
CA MET A 129 14.60 -0.31 19.05
C MET A 129 15.49 0.83 18.55
N ARG A 130 16.61 1.03 19.25
CA ARG A 130 17.63 2.00 18.87
C ARG A 130 18.48 1.51 17.70
N LEU A 131 18.52 2.28 16.61
CA LEU A 131 19.55 2.12 15.58
C LEU A 131 20.78 2.96 15.96
N SER A 132 21.95 2.33 16.04
CA SER A 132 23.20 3.08 16.23
C SER A 132 23.49 3.96 15.00
N LYS A 133 24.07 5.14 15.22
CA LYS A 133 24.48 6.07 14.15
C LYS A 133 25.26 5.37 13.03
N ASP A 134 26.20 4.49 13.40
CA ASP A 134 26.97 3.66 12.48
C ASP A 134 26.08 2.77 11.60
N LEU A 135 25.14 2.02 12.21
CA LEU A 135 24.23 1.14 11.50
C LEU A 135 23.30 1.94 10.58
N ARG A 136 22.69 3.02 11.06
CA ARG A 136 21.85 3.90 10.24
C ARG A 136 22.62 4.45 9.05
N ASN A 137 23.83 4.96 9.26
CA ASN A 137 24.68 5.48 8.19
C ASN A 137 25.04 4.38 7.17
N ARG A 138 25.39 3.17 7.63
CA ARG A 138 25.67 2.03 6.75
C ARG A 138 24.46 1.65 5.88
N ILE A 139 23.26 1.63 6.46
CA ILE A 139 22.01 1.32 5.75
C ILE A 139 21.65 2.44 4.77
N TYR A 140 21.74 3.71 5.19
CA TYR A 140 21.51 4.87 4.33
C TYR A 140 22.46 4.87 3.12
N ASN A 141 23.73 4.57 3.34
CA ASN A 141 24.75 4.44 2.30
C ASN A 141 24.57 3.21 1.38
N SER A 142 23.58 2.34 1.64
CA SER A 142 23.19 1.29 0.69
C SER A 142 22.16 1.75 -0.35
N LEU A 143 21.36 2.79 -0.05
CA LEU A 143 20.33 3.30 -0.97
C LEU A 143 20.88 3.61 -2.38
N PRO A 144 22.04 4.29 -2.56
CA PRO A 144 22.58 4.57 -3.90
C PRO A 144 22.88 3.31 -4.73
N LYS A 145 23.06 2.15 -4.08
CA LYS A 145 23.28 0.87 -4.78
C LYS A 145 21.96 0.27 -5.25
N PHE A 146 20.88 0.39 -4.49
CA PHE A 146 19.53 0.01 -4.94
C PHE A 146 19.01 0.92 -6.05
N VAL A 147 19.37 2.19 -6.00
CA VAL A 147 19.22 3.15 -7.10
C VAL A 147 19.97 2.68 -8.35
N GLU A 148 21.23 2.24 -8.22
CA GLU A 148 22.01 1.69 -9.33
C GLU A 148 21.40 0.39 -9.89
N ILE A 149 20.87 -0.49 -9.02
CA ILE A 149 20.10 -1.67 -9.44
C ILE A 149 18.87 -1.25 -10.24
N HIS A 150 18.04 -0.34 -9.73
CA HIS A 150 16.87 0.14 -10.46
C HIS A 150 17.26 0.68 -11.85
N ARG A 151 18.33 1.47 -11.94
CA ARG A 151 18.84 2.02 -13.20
C ARG A 151 19.27 0.92 -14.18
N LYS A 152 20.15 0.01 -13.76
CA LYS A 152 20.70 -1.06 -14.60
C LYS A 152 19.62 -2.00 -15.11
N THR A 153 18.73 -2.42 -14.21
CA THR A 153 17.63 -3.32 -14.56
C THR A 153 16.68 -2.67 -15.56
N THR A 154 16.32 -1.40 -15.34
CA THR A 154 15.47 -0.64 -16.27
C THR A 154 16.15 -0.49 -17.64
N GLN A 155 17.47 -0.30 -17.69
CA GLN A 155 18.24 -0.25 -18.95
C GLN A 155 18.24 -1.62 -19.67
N ILE A 156 18.46 -2.73 -18.97
CA ILE A 156 18.47 -4.08 -19.57
C ILE A 156 17.08 -4.43 -20.15
N MET A 157 16.00 -4.07 -19.46
CA MET A 157 14.63 -4.23 -19.99
C MET A 157 14.31 -3.29 -21.17
N GLN A 158 15.07 -2.21 -21.36
CA GLN A 158 14.93 -1.32 -22.52
C GLN A 158 15.71 -1.83 -23.74
N GLU A 159 16.89 -2.40 -23.53
CA GLU A 159 17.78 -2.91 -24.58
C GLU A 159 17.40 -4.32 -25.04
N GLY A 160 16.74 -5.09 -24.16
CA GLY A 160 16.31 -6.47 -24.41
C GLY A 160 17.38 -7.49 -24.01
N ILE A 161 16.95 -8.59 -23.39
CA ILE A 161 17.85 -9.69 -23.02
C ILE A 161 18.21 -10.49 -24.29
N ASP A 162 19.50 -10.77 -24.47
CA ASP A 162 20.09 -11.57 -25.56
C ASP A 162 19.83 -11.08 -27.00
N ASN A 163 19.82 -9.76 -27.24
CA ASN A 163 19.56 -9.12 -28.56
C ASN A 163 18.22 -9.49 -29.22
N LYS A 164 17.37 -10.25 -28.52
CA LYS A 164 16.06 -10.65 -29.01
C LYS A 164 15.07 -9.56 -28.61
N TYR A 165 14.98 -8.53 -29.45
CA TYR A 165 14.00 -7.46 -29.32
C TYR A 165 12.61 -8.05 -29.04
N ILE A 166 12.15 -7.94 -27.79
CA ILE A 166 10.75 -8.10 -27.46
C ILE A 166 10.09 -6.80 -27.94
N SER A 167 9.59 -6.81 -29.18
CA SER A 167 8.85 -5.70 -29.79
C SER A 167 7.70 -5.20 -28.91
N ASP A 168 7.21 -6.09 -28.04
CA ASP A 168 5.98 -5.94 -27.28
C ASP A 168 6.26 -5.49 -25.82
N PHE A 169 7.51 -5.14 -25.46
CA PHE A 169 7.85 -4.68 -24.10
C PHE A 169 7.40 -3.22 -23.87
N ASN A 170 6.09 -3.04 -23.81
CA ASN A 170 5.41 -1.75 -23.63
C ASN A 170 5.50 -1.26 -22.18
N GLN A 171 6.56 -0.54 -21.85
CA GLN A 171 6.63 0.34 -20.67
C GLN A 171 6.36 1.82 -21.00
N PHE A 172 5.45 2.06 -21.97
CA PHE A 172 5.03 3.37 -22.53
C PHE A 172 6.10 4.13 -23.34
N ASN A 173 6.08 4.23 -24.67
CA ASN A 173 5.27 3.62 -25.73
C ASN A 173 6.21 3.40 -26.94
N HIS A 174 5.79 2.69 -27.98
CA HIS A 174 6.62 2.48 -29.17
C HIS A 174 6.71 3.73 -30.08
N ARG A 175 7.93 4.08 -30.49
CA ARG A 175 8.34 4.95 -31.62
C ARG A 175 7.62 6.32 -31.81
N GLN A 176 8.36 7.39 -31.54
CA GLN A 176 8.90 8.19 -32.65
C GLN A 176 10.24 8.86 -32.29
N ILE A 177 11.07 9.04 -33.32
CA ILE A 177 12.51 9.29 -33.26
C ILE A 177 12.79 10.80 -33.20
N ASN A 178 13.52 11.28 -32.18
CA ASN A 178 14.75 12.08 -32.31
C ASN A 178 15.21 12.71 -30.96
N ASN A 179 16.54 12.75 -30.79
CA ASN A 179 17.33 13.55 -29.82
C ASN A 179 17.40 13.09 -28.34
N ASP A 180 18.43 12.30 -28.04
CA ASP A 180 19.33 12.31 -26.87
C ASP A 180 18.95 13.04 -25.56
N ASP A 181 17.89 12.62 -24.84
CA ASP A 181 17.87 12.60 -23.35
C ASP A 181 16.93 11.49 -22.80
N ASP A 182 16.72 10.41 -23.59
CA ASP A 182 15.51 9.56 -23.61
C ASP A 182 15.27 8.62 -22.41
N SER A 183 16.08 8.76 -21.36
CA SER A 183 16.08 7.93 -20.13
C SER A 183 14.86 8.09 -19.21
N ILE A 184 13.94 8.99 -19.52
CA ILE A 184 12.96 9.54 -18.57
C ILE A 184 11.61 8.80 -18.57
N LYS A 185 11.25 8.18 -19.71
CA LYS A 185 9.86 7.82 -20.04
C LYS A 185 9.39 6.45 -19.52
N LYS A 186 10.28 5.65 -18.92
CA LYS A 186 10.00 4.25 -18.51
C LYS A 186 10.34 4.04 -17.04
N ARG A 187 9.42 4.40 -16.14
CA ARG A 187 9.62 4.33 -14.68
C ARG A 187 8.74 3.30 -14.02
N ASN A 188 9.31 2.57 -13.06
CA ASN A 188 8.49 1.91 -12.04
C ASN A 188 8.21 2.92 -10.92
N TYR A 189 7.07 3.60 -11.03
CA TYR A 189 6.59 4.57 -10.04
C TYR A 189 6.56 4.03 -8.60
N ASN A 190 6.32 2.72 -8.42
CA ASN A 190 6.36 2.09 -7.10
C ASN A 190 7.79 2.08 -6.54
N ILE A 191 8.81 1.81 -7.37
CA ILE A 191 10.21 1.81 -6.93
C ILE A 191 10.70 3.22 -6.58
N ASP A 192 10.40 4.23 -7.42
CA ASP A 192 10.75 5.62 -7.12
C ASP A 192 10.11 6.09 -5.79
N PHE A 193 8.82 5.76 -5.57
CA PHE A 193 8.13 6.01 -4.30
C PHE A 193 8.83 5.34 -3.11
N LEU A 194 9.14 4.04 -3.22
CA LEU A 194 9.77 3.27 -2.14
C LEU A 194 11.17 3.79 -1.80
N LEU A 195 11.96 4.20 -2.78
CA LEU A 195 13.30 4.76 -2.55
C LEU A 195 13.26 6.11 -1.83
N ILE A 196 12.33 7.00 -2.20
CA ILE A 196 12.11 8.29 -1.53
C ILE A 196 11.60 8.06 -0.10
N HIS A 197 10.63 7.17 0.07
CA HIS A 197 10.10 6.82 1.38
C HIS A 197 11.17 6.20 2.31
N LEU A 198 12.01 5.28 1.80
CA LEU A 198 13.13 4.71 2.56
C LEU A 198 14.13 5.78 3.00
N ARG A 199 14.47 6.75 2.13
CA ARG A 199 15.32 7.90 2.48
C ARG A 199 14.74 8.67 3.66
N ASP A 200 13.52 9.19 3.52
CA ASP A 200 12.93 10.05 4.56
C ASP A 200 12.74 9.29 5.88
N THR A 201 12.51 7.97 5.80
CA THR A 201 12.39 7.12 6.98
C THR A 201 13.72 6.92 7.69
N LEU A 202 14.80 6.62 6.96
CA LEU A 202 16.14 6.55 7.53
C LEU A 202 16.61 7.91 8.05
N HIS A 203 16.27 9.03 7.40
CA HIS A 203 16.57 10.39 7.88
C HIS A 203 15.80 10.77 9.15
N SER A 204 14.54 10.37 9.26
CA SER A 204 13.75 10.71 10.43
C SER A 204 14.22 10.01 11.71
N LEU A 205 14.77 8.80 11.59
CA LEU A 205 15.23 7.96 12.70
C LEU A 205 16.45 8.57 13.41
N ARG A 206 16.18 9.34 14.46
CA ARG A 206 17.15 10.01 15.32
C ARG A 206 18.02 9.02 16.12
N ASP A 207 19.11 9.54 16.70
CA ASP A 207 19.91 8.83 17.72
C ASP A 207 19.24 8.91 19.12
N ASP A 208 18.43 9.96 19.35
CA ASP A 208 17.64 10.24 20.55
C ASP A 208 16.22 9.63 20.46
N GLU A 209 16.15 8.34 20.81
CA GLU A 209 14.97 7.45 20.81
C GLU A 209 13.65 8.05 21.33
N THR A 210 13.72 8.95 22.32
CA THR A 210 12.56 9.41 23.08
C THR A 210 11.60 10.26 22.25
N TRP A 211 12.08 10.92 21.20
CA TRP A 211 11.28 11.85 20.40
C TRP A 211 10.15 11.14 19.61
N PHE A 212 10.49 10.06 18.89
CA PHE A 212 9.49 9.30 18.13
C PHE A 212 8.46 8.63 19.05
N GLN A 213 8.92 8.07 20.17
CA GLN A 213 8.05 7.45 21.16
C GLN A 213 7.10 8.48 21.79
N GLU A 214 7.58 9.71 22.05
CA GLU A 214 6.77 10.80 22.55
C GLU A 214 5.68 11.24 21.55
N ILE A 215 5.99 11.27 20.25
CA ILE A 215 5.00 11.53 19.19
C ILE A 215 3.95 10.43 19.10
N ILE A 216 4.39 9.16 19.02
CA ILE A 216 3.48 8.01 18.97
C ILE A 216 2.57 8.03 20.21
N ARG A 217 3.12 8.34 21.39
CA ARG A 217 2.35 8.50 22.64
C ARG A 217 1.36 9.68 22.60
N ARG A 218 1.76 10.86 22.10
CA ARG A 218 0.89 12.04 21.96
C ARG A 218 -0.26 11.76 20.99
N THR A 219 0.04 11.33 19.77
CA THR A 219 -0.97 10.97 18.76
C THR A 219 -1.91 9.89 19.28
N LYS A 220 -1.39 8.86 19.95
CA LYS A 220 -2.20 7.81 20.59
C LYS A 220 -3.15 8.34 21.66
N ASN A 221 -2.68 9.24 22.52
CA ASN A 221 -3.51 9.83 23.57
C ASN A 221 -4.58 10.76 23.00
N LEU A 222 -4.22 11.60 22.03
CA LEU A 222 -5.15 12.47 21.32
C LEU A 222 -6.22 11.66 20.56
N LEU A 223 -5.81 10.62 19.83
CA LEU A 223 -6.73 9.74 19.10
C LEU A 223 -7.67 8.97 20.05
N LYS A 224 -7.21 8.56 21.25
CA LYS A 224 -8.10 7.98 22.27
C LYS A 224 -9.17 8.97 22.72
N ALA A 225 -8.79 10.22 22.97
CA ALA A 225 -9.74 11.27 23.37
C ALA A 225 -10.75 11.56 22.25
N ALA A 226 -10.27 11.77 21.02
CA ALA A 226 -11.12 12.07 19.86
C ALA A 226 -12.12 10.95 19.55
N LEU A 227 -11.74 9.68 19.74
CA LEU A 227 -12.60 8.52 19.53
C LEU A 227 -13.44 8.13 20.77
N ASN A 228 -13.42 8.93 21.84
CA ASN A 228 -14.08 8.64 23.12
C ASN A 228 -13.73 7.25 23.70
N ILE A 229 -12.53 6.73 23.43
CA ILE A 229 -12.04 5.45 23.95
C ILE A 229 -11.71 5.66 25.43
N THR A 230 -12.69 5.36 26.29
CA THR A 230 -12.74 5.74 27.71
C THR A 230 -11.43 5.44 28.45
N PRO A 231 -10.70 6.47 28.92
CA PRO A 231 -9.53 6.26 29.74
C PRO A 231 -9.93 6.28 31.22
N GLY A 232 -10.35 5.13 31.77
CA GLY A 232 -10.72 4.98 33.18
C GLY A 232 -9.60 5.23 34.22
N ILE A 233 -8.51 5.89 33.82
CA ILE A 233 -7.29 6.16 34.61
C ILE A 233 -6.75 7.60 34.39
N LEU A 234 -7.29 8.42 33.46
CA LEU A 234 -6.66 9.70 33.08
C LEU A 234 -6.88 10.90 34.03
N LEU A 235 -7.53 10.71 35.19
CA LEU A 235 -7.70 11.77 36.19
C LEU A 235 -6.46 12.06 37.08
N ILE A 236 -5.35 11.31 36.91
CA ILE A 236 -4.20 11.33 37.85
C ILE A 236 -3.06 12.28 37.43
N ALA A 237 -3.07 12.82 36.20
CA ALA A 237 -2.10 13.84 35.78
C ALA A 237 -2.83 15.01 35.10
N GLY A 238 -2.72 16.20 35.69
CA GLY A 238 -3.47 17.41 35.32
C GLY A 238 -3.08 18.05 33.99
N VAL A 239 -3.15 17.29 32.90
CA VAL A 239 -3.22 17.82 31.55
C VAL A 239 -4.69 18.11 31.27
N ALA A 240 -5.05 19.39 31.16
CA ALA A 240 -6.40 19.78 30.82
C ALA A 240 -6.81 19.14 29.47
N LEU A 241 -7.92 18.41 29.47
CA LEU A 241 -8.56 17.99 28.23
C LEU A 241 -8.96 19.26 27.45
N PRO A 242 -8.77 19.31 26.11
CA PRO A 242 -9.41 20.34 25.29
C PRO A 242 -10.93 20.22 25.48
N ASN A 243 -11.52 21.23 26.10
CA ASN A 243 -12.95 21.27 26.38
C ASN A 243 -13.73 21.46 25.07
N ASP A 244 -14.71 20.59 24.83
CA ASP A 244 -15.75 20.63 23.79
C ASP A 244 -15.30 20.85 22.32
N ASN A 245 -15.58 19.86 21.46
CA ASN A 245 -15.52 19.95 19.99
C ASN A 245 -14.14 20.31 19.37
N SER A 246 -13.04 19.72 19.87
CA SER A 246 -11.80 19.67 19.10
C SER A 246 -11.99 18.80 17.85
N SER A 247 -12.16 19.41 16.68
CA SER A 247 -12.26 18.67 15.42
C SER A 247 -10.99 17.83 15.16
N ILE A 248 -11.15 16.71 14.43
CA ILE A 248 -10.03 15.86 14.01
C ILE A 248 -8.94 16.70 13.32
N LEU A 249 -9.34 17.71 12.54
CA LEU A 249 -8.42 18.64 11.88
C LEU A 249 -7.57 19.46 12.86
N LEU A 250 -8.14 19.97 13.96
CA LEU A 250 -7.37 20.67 15.01
C LEU A 250 -6.36 19.73 15.70
N MET A 251 -6.77 18.49 15.94
CA MET A 251 -5.88 17.45 16.49
C MET A 251 -4.70 17.16 15.54
N LEU A 252 -4.96 17.03 14.24
CA LEU A 252 -3.93 16.84 13.22
C LEU A 252 -2.95 18.03 13.18
N THR A 253 -3.44 19.27 13.25
CA THR A 253 -2.60 20.48 13.32
C THR A 253 -1.68 20.47 14.54
N GLN A 254 -2.20 20.17 15.74
CA GLN A 254 -1.39 20.07 16.96
C GLN A 254 -0.30 18.99 16.86
N ILE A 255 -0.60 17.84 16.25
CA ILE A 255 0.39 16.79 16.02
C ILE A 255 1.45 17.28 15.02
N ARG A 256 1.04 17.93 13.92
CA ARG A 256 1.92 18.49 12.87
C ARG A 256 2.90 19.51 13.43
N GLU A 257 2.44 20.42 14.29
CA GLU A 257 3.29 21.41 14.98
C GLU A 257 4.31 20.75 15.94
N SER A 258 3.97 19.58 16.51
CA SER A 258 4.90 18.85 17.39
C SER A 258 5.99 18.07 16.65
N LEU A 259 5.89 17.92 15.31
CA LEU A 259 6.78 17.13 14.47
C LEU A 259 7.96 17.95 13.92
N SER A 260 9.01 18.14 14.72
CA SER A 260 10.31 18.68 14.28
C SER A 260 11.36 17.58 14.01
N PHE A 261 11.82 17.44 12.77
CA PHE A 261 12.85 16.44 12.41
C PHE A 261 14.27 17.01 12.55
N LYS A 262 15.24 16.16 12.94
CA LYS A 262 16.66 16.55 13.12
C LYS A 262 17.38 16.77 11.79
N TYR A 263 17.00 15.99 10.79
CA TYR A 263 17.45 16.11 9.41
C TYR A 263 16.27 16.56 8.55
N PRO A 264 16.48 17.30 7.45
CA PRO A 264 15.41 17.63 6.52
C PRO A 264 14.70 16.37 6.02
N VAL A 265 13.36 16.42 6.03
CA VAL A 265 12.45 15.45 5.40
C VAL A 265 11.52 16.25 4.48
N ALA A 266 11.03 15.65 3.40
CA ALA A 266 10.14 16.35 2.49
C ALA A 266 8.80 16.70 3.18
N SER A 267 8.16 17.80 2.78
CA SER A 267 6.93 18.31 3.43
C SER A 267 5.79 17.30 3.55
N TYR A 268 5.64 16.41 2.56
CA TYR A 268 4.64 15.32 2.55
C TYR A 268 4.78 14.36 3.74
N TYR A 269 6.00 14.18 4.22
CA TYR A 269 6.39 13.11 5.12
C TYR A 269 5.80 13.29 6.53
N VAL A 270 5.59 14.55 6.93
CA VAL A 270 4.95 14.90 8.22
C VAL A 270 3.53 14.32 8.27
N ASP A 271 2.71 14.62 7.26
CA ASP A 271 1.32 14.17 7.18
C ASP A 271 1.22 12.65 6.98
N TRP A 272 2.13 12.09 6.16
CA TRP A 272 2.28 10.64 6.00
C TRP A 272 2.57 9.90 7.32
N ARG A 273 3.47 10.45 8.15
CA ARG A 273 3.79 9.85 9.47
C ARG A 273 2.60 9.85 10.41
N ILE A 274 1.81 10.92 10.42
CA ILE A 274 0.59 10.99 11.23
C ILE A 274 -0.39 9.90 10.80
N MET A 275 -0.57 9.72 9.48
CA MET A 275 -1.42 8.67 8.89
C MET A 275 -1.04 7.27 9.38
N LEU A 276 0.25 6.88 9.29
CA LEU A 276 0.68 5.54 9.70
C LEU A 276 0.55 5.33 11.22
N ILE A 277 0.76 6.37 12.03
CA ILE A 277 0.57 6.27 13.49
C ILE A 277 -0.91 6.06 13.84
N ILE A 278 -1.82 6.76 13.15
CA ILE A 278 -3.27 6.55 13.30
C ILE A 278 -3.63 5.12 12.88
N GLN A 279 -3.21 4.68 11.70
CA GLN A 279 -3.49 3.34 11.19
C GLN A 279 -2.97 2.23 12.12
N HIS A 280 -1.73 2.34 12.59
CA HIS A 280 -1.13 1.37 13.50
C HIS A 280 -1.90 1.26 14.82
N ASN A 281 -2.31 2.39 15.42
CA ASN A 281 -3.09 2.38 16.65
C ASN A 281 -4.51 1.80 16.43
N LEU A 282 -5.18 2.16 15.34
CA LEU A 282 -6.51 1.66 15.02
C LEU A 282 -6.53 0.13 14.88
N PHE A 283 -5.62 -0.45 14.08
CA PHE A 283 -5.50 -1.91 13.98
C PHE A 283 -5.09 -2.58 15.30
N THR A 284 -4.18 -1.96 16.06
CA THR A 284 -3.78 -2.49 17.38
C THR A 284 -4.95 -2.49 18.38
N TRP A 285 -5.91 -1.58 18.25
CA TRP A 285 -7.09 -1.54 19.11
C TRP A 285 -8.22 -2.46 18.63
N SER A 286 -8.32 -2.70 17.33
CA SER A 286 -9.41 -3.48 16.74
C SER A 286 -9.12 -4.98 16.62
N GLU A 287 -7.84 -5.36 16.57
CA GLU A 287 -7.38 -6.74 16.34
C GLU A 287 -6.69 -7.38 17.56
N ASN A 288 -6.46 -6.61 18.63
CA ASN A 288 -6.06 -7.14 19.93
C ASN A 288 -7.23 -7.93 20.54
N PRO A 289 -7.02 -9.09 21.22
CA PRO A 289 -8.08 -9.85 21.90
C PRO A 289 -8.97 -9.05 22.87
N GLU A 290 -8.52 -7.90 23.38
CA GLU A 290 -9.33 -6.97 24.18
C GLU A 290 -10.43 -6.24 23.36
N MET A 291 -10.33 -6.21 22.03
CA MET A 291 -11.25 -5.56 21.07
C MET A 291 -11.74 -4.17 21.52
N ILE A 292 -10.79 -3.29 21.84
CA ILE A 292 -11.03 -1.92 22.35
C ILE A 292 -11.96 -1.12 21.42
N ILE A 293 -11.87 -1.35 20.10
CA ILE A 293 -12.83 -0.87 19.11
C ILE A 293 -13.22 -2.00 18.15
N SER A 294 -14.37 -1.90 17.48
CA SER A 294 -14.71 -2.87 16.44
C SER A 294 -13.88 -2.66 15.16
N ASN A 295 -13.55 -3.74 14.45
CA ASN A 295 -12.92 -3.65 13.11
C ASN A 295 -13.75 -2.78 12.13
N LYS A 296 -15.09 -2.77 12.24
CA LYS A 296 -15.95 -1.89 11.41
C LYS A 296 -15.69 -0.41 11.69
N PHE A 297 -15.57 -0.05 12.97
CA PHE A 297 -15.28 1.32 13.38
C PHE A 297 -13.86 1.73 12.98
N SER A 298 -12.88 0.84 13.13
CA SER A 298 -11.49 1.05 12.67
C SER A 298 -11.42 1.36 11.16
N GLU A 299 -12.12 0.60 10.32
CA GLU A 299 -12.13 0.84 8.87
C GLU A 299 -12.86 2.15 8.51
N LEU A 300 -13.97 2.46 9.17
CA LEU A 300 -14.71 3.71 8.95
C LEU A 300 -13.85 4.94 9.28
N VAL A 301 -13.20 4.94 10.43
CA VAL A 301 -12.31 6.02 10.88
C VAL A 301 -11.11 6.15 9.92
N LEU A 302 -10.52 5.03 9.48
CA LEU A 302 -9.45 5.06 8.47
C LEU A 302 -9.89 5.73 7.17
N MET A 303 -11.09 5.39 6.65
CA MET A 303 -11.62 6.04 5.46
C MET A 303 -11.82 7.55 5.67
N GLU A 304 -12.37 7.97 6.81
CA GLU A 304 -12.54 9.40 7.13
C GLU A 304 -11.21 10.16 7.11
N TYR A 305 -10.12 9.58 7.64
CA TYR A 305 -8.78 10.15 7.52
C TYR A 305 -8.28 10.18 6.08
N PHE A 306 -8.43 9.10 5.30
CA PHE A 306 -8.01 9.08 3.90
C PHE A 306 -8.71 10.17 3.07
N TRP A 307 -10.03 10.32 3.20
CA TRP A 307 -10.79 11.40 2.56
C TRP A 307 -10.32 12.77 3.04
N SER A 308 -10.15 12.99 4.35
CA SER A 308 -9.74 14.29 4.91
C SER A 308 -8.37 14.77 4.42
N PHE A 309 -7.40 13.86 4.27
CA PHE A 309 -6.08 14.21 3.72
C PHE A 309 -6.10 14.36 2.19
N LEU A 310 -6.90 13.56 1.48
CA LEU A 310 -7.03 13.69 0.03
C LEU A 310 -7.79 14.94 -0.39
N GLU A 311 -8.82 15.37 0.34
CA GLU A 311 -9.51 16.63 0.10
C GLU A 311 -8.54 17.83 0.14
N ARG A 312 -7.59 17.83 1.10
CA ARG A 312 -6.52 18.84 1.18
C ARG A 312 -5.60 18.82 -0.04
N GLU A 313 -5.25 17.64 -0.56
CA GLU A 313 -4.46 17.52 -1.80
C GLU A 313 -5.29 17.95 -3.03
N TRP A 314 -6.59 17.64 -3.04
CA TRP A 314 -7.51 17.96 -4.14
C TRP A 314 -7.83 19.45 -4.26
N ILE A 315 -7.94 20.20 -3.14
CA ILE A 315 -8.16 21.66 -3.17
C ILE A 315 -7.09 22.37 -4.03
N ASN A 316 -5.86 21.87 -4.05
CA ASN A 316 -4.76 22.42 -4.86
C ASN A 316 -4.91 22.16 -6.37
N VAL A 317 -5.87 21.32 -6.78
CA VAL A 317 -6.15 20.90 -8.16
C VAL A 317 -7.60 21.06 -8.64
N THR A 318 -8.56 21.36 -7.77
CA THR A 318 -10.01 21.43 -8.08
C THR A 318 -10.39 22.33 -9.27
N ASN A 319 -9.60 23.37 -9.57
CA ASN A 319 -9.85 24.31 -10.69
C ASN A 319 -8.86 24.18 -11.86
N LYS A 320 -8.08 23.09 -11.90
CA LYS A 320 -7.07 22.82 -12.95
C LYS A 320 -7.57 21.74 -13.92
N SER A 321 -7.01 21.71 -15.13
CA SER A 321 -7.27 20.61 -16.06
C SER A 321 -6.70 19.29 -15.53
N ILE A 322 -7.25 18.18 -16.02
CA ILE A 322 -6.66 16.85 -15.79
C ILE A 322 -5.24 16.87 -16.38
N LEU A 323 -4.27 16.35 -15.62
CA LEU A 323 -2.83 16.39 -15.94
C LEU A 323 -2.19 17.79 -16.03
N ASP A 324 -2.80 18.86 -15.50
CA ASP A 324 -2.22 20.22 -15.45
C ASP A 324 -0.81 20.26 -14.80
N SER A 325 -0.58 19.42 -13.79
CA SER A 325 0.71 19.33 -13.11
C SER A 325 1.65 18.26 -13.69
N GLN A 326 1.33 17.63 -14.82
CA GLN A 326 2.18 16.62 -15.46
C GLN A 326 3.54 17.19 -15.83
N THR A 327 3.63 18.40 -16.38
CA THR A 327 4.91 19.03 -16.76
C THR A 327 5.81 19.30 -15.55
N LYS A 328 5.23 19.75 -14.43
CA LYS A 328 5.92 19.94 -13.15
C LYS A 328 6.32 18.59 -12.54
N PHE A 329 5.46 17.59 -12.64
CA PHE A 329 5.79 16.22 -12.25
C PHE A 329 6.97 15.71 -13.06
N ASP A 330 6.94 15.83 -14.39
CA ASP A 330 8.02 15.42 -15.28
C ASP A 330 9.33 16.17 -14.97
N GLU A 331 9.29 17.48 -14.74
CA GLU A 331 10.49 18.26 -14.37
C GLU A 331 11.13 17.78 -13.05
N VAL A 332 10.32 17.62 -11.99
CA VAL A 332 10.80 17.15 -10.68
C VAL A 332 11.23 15.69 -10.75
N SER A 333 10.45 14.86 -11.44
CA SER A 333 10.79 13.49 -11.79
C SER A 333 12.14 13.43 -12.50
N ASN A 334 12.40 14.30 -13.48
CA ASN A 334 13.68 14.37 -14.20
C ASN A 334 14.84 14.78 -13.30
N LYS A 335 14.63 15.69 -12.34
CA LYS A 335 15.61 15.98 -11.30
C LYS A 335 15.86 14.76 -10.41
N VAL A 336 14.81 14.03 -10.02
CA VAL A 336 14.94 12.75 -9.27
C VAL A 336 15.73 11.74 -10.10
N ALA A 337 15.46 11.55 -11.40
CA ALA A 337 16.25 10.64 -12.24
C ALA A 337 17.70 11.10 -12.45
N LYS A 338 17.96 12.40 -12.58
CA LYS A 338 19.32 12.93 -12.67
C LYS A 338 20.06 12.66 -11.35
N ALA A 339 19.44 12.92 -10.20
CA ALA A 339 19.97 12.57 -8.89
C ALA A 339 20.19 11.06 -8.73
N LEU A 340 19.25 10.21 -9.16
CA LEU A 340 19.37 8.75 -9.19
C LEU A 340 20.51 8.26 -10.11
N LYS A 341 20.79 8.96 -11.22
CA LYS A 341 21.90 8.62 -12.13
C LYS A 341 23.27 8.89 -11.51
N SER A 342 23.42 9.98 -10.76
CA SER A 342 24.66 10.30 -10.05
C SER A 342 24.66 9.70 -8.65
N THR A 343 25.32 8.54 -8.49
CA THR A 343 25.43 7.78 -7.23
C THR A 343 25.82 8.62 -6.01
N GLY A 344 26.61 9.69 -6.21
CA GLY A 344 26.99 10.65 -5.16
C GLY A 344 26.04 11.83 -4.95
N SER A 345 25.17 12.16 -5.91
CA SER A 345 24.22 13.29 -5.79
C SER A 345 22.83 12.85 -5.32
N PHE A 346 22.40 11.59 -5.51
CA PHE A 346 21.13 11.10 -4.97
C PHE A 346 20.92 11.44 -3.49
N LEU A 347 21.97 11.33 -2.66
CA LEU A 347 21.88 11.65 -1.24
C LEU A 347 22.04 13.15 -0.94
N ASN A 348 22.71 13.91 -1.80
CA ASN A 348 23.02 15.33 -1.59
C ASN A 348 21.93 16.27 -2.14
N ASP A 349 21.44 16.00 -3.35
CA ASP A 349 20.35 16.75 -3.99
C ASP A 349 19.02 16.54 -3.24
N LEU A 350 18.91 15.42 -2.50
CA LEU A 350 17.80 15.10 -1.62
C LEU A 350 18.10 15.46 -0.14
N ALA A 351 19.22 16.13 0.15
CA ALA A 351 19.57 16.67 1.48
C ALA A 351 19.63 18.21 1.52
N GLY A 352 19.06 18.88 0.51
CA GLY A 352 18.82 20.33 0.55
C GLY A 352 17.81 20.73 1.63
N ASN A 353 17.58 22.03 1.79
CA ASN A 353 16.70 22.60 2.82
C ASN A 353 15.28 22.00 2.83
N GLU A 354 14.77 21.60 1.66
CA GLU A 354 13.69 20.63 1.53
C GLU A 354 14.16 19.49 0.61
N PRO A 355 14.12 18.22 1.05
CA PRO A 355 14.44 17.05 0.23
C PRO A 355 13.55 16.94 -1.01
N LEU A 356 14.18 16.72 -2.17
CA LEU A 356 13.48 16.49 -3.43
C LEU A 356 12.50 15.31 -3.32
N ALA A 357 11.22 15.54 -3.55
CA ALA A 357 10.17 14.52 -3.54
C ALA A 357 9.29 14.65 -4.78
N LEU A 358 8.70 13.53 -5.23
CA LEU A 358 7.75 13.55 -6.35
C LEU A 358 6.49 14.36 -5.96
N PRO A 359 5.93 15.18 -6.87
CA PRO A 359 4.65 15.83 -6.62
C PRO A 359 3.54 14.79 -6.36
N HIS A 360 2.63 15.11 -5.43
CA HIS A 360 1.48 14.27 -5.04
C HIS A 360 1.87 12.91 -4.41
N ILE A 361 3.09 12.78 -3.90
CA ILE A 361 3.56 11.57 -3.21
C ILE A 361 2.77 11.21 -1.94
N LEU A 362 2.17 12.20 -1.24
CA LEU A 362 1.25 11.93 -0.13
C LEU A 362 -0.03 11.24 -0.63
N TRP A 363 -0.64 11.78 -1.69
CA TRP A 363 -1.83 11.21 -2.33
C TRP A 363 -1.55 9.77 -2.77
N PHE A 364 -0.46 9.52 -3.50
CA PHE A 364 -0.05 8.17 -3.89
C PHE A 364 0.07 7.23 -2.69
N GLY A 365 0.71 7.69 -1.61
CA GLY A 365 0.82 6.91 -0.37
C GLY A 365 -0.54 6.60 0.24
N ILE A 366 -1.49 7.54 0.26
CA ILE A 366 -2.86 7.31 0.78
C ILE A 366 -3.57 6.23 -0.04
N LEU A 367 -3.41 6.23 -1.37
CA LEU A 367 -3.95 5.16 -2.21
C LEU A 367 -3.26 3.82 -1.94
N ASP A 368 -1.96 3.79 -1.64
CA ASP A 368 -1.26 2.55 -1.20
C ASP A 368 -1.83 2.01 0.13
N LEU A 369 -2.21 2.88 1.07
CA LEU A 369 -2.92 2.49 2.30
C LEU A 369 -4.38 2.08 2.05
N ALA A 370 -5.06 2.69 1.09
CA ALA A 370 -6.39 2.27 0.65
C ALA A 370 -6.33 0.88 0.00
N GLN A 371 -5.31 0.59 -0.82
CA GLN A 371 -5.06 -0.73 -1.37
C GLN A 371 -4.85 -1.78 -0.27
N TYR A 372 -4.03 -1.46 0.74
CA TYR A 372 -3.85 -2.33 1.91
C TYR A 372 -5.17 -2.55 2.66
N LEU A 373 -6.00 -1.51 2.81
CA LEU A 373 -7.33 -1.61 3.43
C LEU A 373 -8.28 -2.51 2.63
N VAL A 374 -8.28 -2.43 1.29
CA VAL A 374 -9.05 -3.33 0.42
C VAL A 374 -8.56 -4.78 0.55
N GLN A 375 -7.25 -5.01 0.55
CA GLN A 375 -6.66 -6.34 0.72
C GLN A 375 -6.97 -6.97 2.08
N LYS A 376 -7.14 -6.14 3.12
CA LYS A 376 -7.35 -6.57 4.51
C LYS A 376 -8.82 -6.63 4.94
N SER A 377 -9.69 -5.82 4.33
CA SER A 377 -11.10 -5.82 4.69
C SER A 377 -11.84 -7.03 4.09
N THR A 378 -12.95 -7.41 4.71
CA THR A 378 -13.96 -8.33 4.17
C THR A 378 -15.31 -7.65 3.95
N ARG A 379 -15.38 -6.32 4.09
CA ARG A 379 -16.64 -5.57 4.12
C ARG A 379 -16.94 -4.90 2.78
N THR A 380 -18.07 -5.28 2.20
CA THR A 380 -18.69 -4.66 1.03
C THR A 380 -18.77 -3.13 1.10
N SER A 381 -19.07 -2.57 2.28
CA SER A 381 -19.10 -1.11 2.49
C SER A 381 -17.73 -0.46 2.34
N THR A 382 -16.67 -1.11 2.83
CA THR A 382 -15.30 -0.59 2.78
C THR A 382 -14.79 -0.65 1.34
N TYR A 383 -15.07 -1.72 0.61
CA TYR A 383 -14.78 -1.81 -0.83
C TYR A 383 -15.51 -0.73 -1.64
N GLY A 384 -16.78 -0.46 -1.35
CA GLY A 384 -17.55 0.61 -2.00
C GLY A 384 -16.97 2.00 -1.72
N LEU A 385 -16.58 2.28 -0.48
CA LEU A 385 -15.93 3.56 -0.12
C LEU A 385 -14.56 3.73 -0.79
N CYS A 386 -13.75 2.67 -0.88
CA CYS A 386 -12.49 2.70 -1.63
C CYS A 386 -12.74 2.92 -3.13
N TYR A 387 -13.71 2.22 -3.74
CA TYR A 387 -14.08 2.44 -5.14
C TYR A 387 -14.37 3.92 -5.45
N TYR A 388 -15.20 4.59 -4.63
CA TYR A 388 -15.46 6.03 -4.82
C TYR A 388 -14.21 6.90 -4.62
N LEU A 389 -13.33 6.54 -3.68
CA LEU A 389 -12.06 7.24 -3.46
C LEU A 389 -11.14 7.15 -4.68
N GLU A 390 -11.07 5.98 -5.32
CA GLU A 390 -10.25 5.77 -6.53
C GLU A 390 -10.85 6.44 -7.77
N ILE A 391 -12.18 6.40 -7.95
CA ILE A 391 -12.86 7.07 -9.06
C ILE A 391 -12.70 8.59 -8.96
N GLU A 392 -12.89 9.19 -7.78
CA GLU A 392 -12.60 10.61 -7.58
C GLU A 392 -11.11 10.92 -7.78
N SER A 393 -10.22 10.03 -7.31
CA SER A 393 -8.77 10.21 -7.48
C SER A 393 -8.35 10.19 -8.95
N LEU A 394 -8.89 9.26 -9.75
CA LEU A 394 -8.65 9.17 -11.19
C LEU A 394 -9.21 10.41 -11.90
N ASN A 395 -10.43 10.83 -11.54
CA ASN A 395 -11.10 12.00 -12.13
C ASN A 395 -10.39 13.33 -11.87
N LYS A 396 -9.63 13.44 -10.77
CA LYS A 396 -8.85 14.62 -10.38
C LYS A 396 -7.35 14.47 -10.63
N ALA A 397 -6.90 13.36 -11.23
CA ALA A 397 -5.49 12.98 -11.28
C ALA A 397 -4.60 14.09 -11.90
N PRO A 398 -3.64 14.65 -11.15
CA PRO A 398 -2.78 15.74 -11.61
C PRO A 398 -1.58 15.26 -12.44
N SER A 399 -1.32 13.94 -12.43
CA SER A 399 -0.27 13.28 -13.19
C SER A 399 -0.57 11.79 -13.39
N SER A 400 0.10 11.18 -14.37
CA SER A 400 0.06 9.73 -14.64
C SER A 400 0.47 8.86 -13.46
N PHE A 401 1.25 9.40 -12.52
CA PHE A 401 1.61 8.75 -11.25
C PHE A 401 0.39 8.43 -10.38
N ILE A 402 -0.58 9.34 -10.30
CA ILE A 402 -1.83 9.13 -9.57
C ILE A 402 -2.81 8.27 -10.36
N GLN A 403 -2.91 8.48 -11.69
CA GLN A 403 -3.70 7.60 -12.57
C GLN A 403 -3.26 6.13 -12.42
N PHE A 404 -1.95 5.88 -12.38
CA PHE A 404 -1.39 4.54 -12.22
C PHE A 404 -1.93 3.84 -10.99
N LYS A 405 -1.88 4.52 -9.84
CA LYS A 405 -2.24 3.91 -8.56
C LYS A 405 -3.74 3.68 -8.41
N ALA A 406 -4.56 4.64 -8.85
CA ALA A 406 -6.01 4.49 -8.83
C ALA A 406 -6.48 3.32 -9.72
N VAL A 407 -5.91 3.17 -10.93
CA VAL A 407 -6.19 2.04 -11.81
C VAL A 407 -5.74 0.70 -11.20
N GLU A 408 -4.56 0.64 -10.55
CA GLU A 408 -4.06 -0.56 -9.87
C GLU A 408 -5.05 -1.07 -8.79
N ILE A 409 -5.74 -0.16 -8.09
CA ILE A 409 -6.70 -0.50 -7.03
C ILE A 409 -8.08 -0.84 -7.59
N LEU A 410 -8.54 -0.12 -8.61
CA LEU A 410 -9.79 -0.42 -9.32
C LEU A 410 -9.75 -1.81 -9.96
N LEU A 411 -8.64 -2.19 -10.60
CA LEU A 411 -8.42 -3.54 -11.12
C LEU A 411 -8.42 -4.60 -10.01
N HIS A 412 -7.92 -4.27 -8.82
CA HIS A 412 -7.95 -5.18 -7.68
C HIS A 412 -9.37 -5.41 -7.15
N LEU A 413 -10.18 -4.34 -7.03
CA LEU A 413 -11.60 -4.43 -6.68
C LEU A 413 -12.38 -5.26 -7.71
N HIS A 414 -12.14 -5.02 -9.00
CA HIS A 414 -12.79 -5.75 -10.08
C HIS A 414 -12.38 -7.24 -10.12
N HIS A 415 -11.08 -7.56 -10.18
CA HIS A 415 -10.63 -8.93 -10.45
C HIS A 415 -10.53 -9.83 -9.19
N ASN A 416 -10.19 -9.28 -8.02
CA ASN A 416 -9.91 -10.10 -6.83
C ASN A 416 -11.03 -10.09 -5.79
N ILE A 417 -11.82 -9.02 -5.72
CA ILE A 417 -12.91 -8.92 -4.74
C ILE A 417 -14.21 -9.48 -5.32
N ASN A 418 -14.80 -8.81 -6.32
CA ASN A 418 -16.04 -9.28 -6.95
C ASN A 418 -16.28 -8.59 -8.31
N SER A 419 -15.99 -9.28 -9.40
CA SER A 419 -16.14 -8.75 -10.78
C SER A 419 -17.58 -8.46 -11.19
N GLN A 420 -18.58 -9.07 -10.55
CA GLN A 420 -19.98 -8.77 -10.80
C GLN A 420 -20.44 -7.52 -10.03
N MET A 421 -19.92 -7.30 -8.82
CA MET A 421 -20.24 -6.09 -8.02
C MET A 421 -19.55 -4.85 -8.60
N PHE A 422 -18.33 -5.02 -9.11
CA PHE A 422 -17.50 -3.94 -9.64
C PHE A 422 -17.42 -3.97 -11.18
N SER A 423 -18.47 -4.44 -11.86
CA SER A 423 -18.49 -4.54 -13.32
C SER A 423 -18.47 -3.18 -14.03
N MET A 424 -18.97 -2.13 -13.38
CA MET A 424 -18.97 -0.75 -13.92
C MET A 424 -17.57 -0.16 -14.09
N ILE A 425 -16.53 -0.73 -13.49
CA ILE A 425 -15.17 -0.18 -13.55
C ILE A 425 -14.63 -0.08 -14.99
N ASP A 426 -14.98 -1.01 -15.89
CA ASP A 426 -14.62 -0.87 -17.31
C ASP A 426 -15.44 0.25 -17.99
N ASP A 427 -16.72 0.43 -17.66
CA ASP A 427 -17.54 1.56 -18.15
C ASP A 427 -17.02 2.92 -17.62
N ASP A 428 -16.48 2.96 -16.39
CA ASP A 428 -15.87 4.15 -15.79
C ASP A 428 -14.53 4.50 -16.48
N PHE A 429 -13.74 3.50 -16.87
CA PHE A 429 -12.54 3.72 -17.67
C PHE A 429 -12.90 4.28 -19.06
N ASP A 430 -13.93 3.77 -19.72
CA ASP A 430 -14.41 4.29 -21.01
C ASP A 430 -14.97 5.71 -20.88
N GLN A 431 -15.70 6.01 -19.80
CA GLN A 431 -16.14 7.38 -19.48
C GLN A 431 -14.96 8.33 -19.23
N TYR A 432 -13.92 7.86 -18.53
CA TYR A 432 -12.71 8.65 -18.28
C TYR A 432 -11.94 8.93 -19.58
N ILE A 433 -11.77 7.92 -20.44
CA ILE A 433 -11.22 8.04 -21.80
C ILE A 433 -12.02 9.09 -22.60
N LYS A 434 -13.35 9.03 -22.57
CA LYS A 434 -14.20 10.02 -23.23
C LYS A 434 -13.98 11.44 -22.69
N LYS A 435 -13.91 11.61 -21.36
CA LYS A 435 -13.63 12.88 -20.68
C LYS A 435 -12.26 13.47 -21.06
N LEU A 436 -11.24 12.63 -21.28
CA LEU A 436 -9.94 13.07 -21.79
C LEU A 436 -10.04 13.60 -23.23
N ASN A 437 -10.83 12.95 -24.09
CA ASN A 437 -11.07 13.40 -25.46
C ASN A 437 -11.87 14.71 -25.55
N GLU A 438 -12.87 14.90 -24.68
CA GLU A 438 -13.66 16.14 -24.60
C GLU A 438 -12.78 17.37 -24.27
N ASN A 439 -11.66 17.18 -23.57
CA ASN A 439 -10.65 18.22 -23.29
C ASN A 439 -9.72 18.55 -24.49
N LYS A 440 -10.09 18.14 -25.72
CA LYS A 440 -9.39 18.43 -26.99
C LYS A 440 -7.95 17.94 -27.09
N SER A 441 -7.57 16.90 -26.34
CA SER A 441 -6.25 16.26 -26.48
C SER A 441 -6.38 14.75 -26.65
N THR A 442 -6.47 14.32 -27.92
CA THR A 442 -6.45 12.90 -28.32
C THR A 442 -5.19 12.19 -27.77
N ASP A 443 -4.07 12.90 -27.71
CA ASP A 443 -2.80 12.47 -27.12
C ASP A 443 -2.92 12.06 -25.64
N LEU A 444 -3.76 12.73 -24.84
CA LEU A 444 -4.00 12.32 -23.44
C LEU A 444 -4.83 11.04 -23.34
N SER A 445 -5.84 10.87 -24.20
CA SER A 445 -6.65 9.66 -24.27
C SER A 445 -5.80 8.45 -24.68
N GLU A 446 -5.00 8.59 -25.73
CA GLU A 446 -4.10 7.53 -26.19
C GLU A 446 -3.06 7.16 -25.13
N LYS A 447 -2.45 8.15 -24.47
CA LYS A 447 -1.54 7.92 -23.33
C LYS A 447 -2.22 7.13 -22.21
N PHE A 448 -3.44 7.48 -21.82
CA PHE A 448 -4.17 6.76 -20.77
C PHE A 448 -4.60 5.35 -21.20
N GLN A 449 -5.02 5.13 -22.45
CA GLN A 449 -5.36 3.79 -22.95
C GLN A 449 -4.16 2.85 -22.91
N ASN A 450 -3.00 3.34 -23.35
CA ASN A 450 -1.75 2.59 -23.21
C ASN A 450 -1.42 2.37 -21.73
N GLN A 451 -1.57 3.39 -20.88
CA GLN A 451 -1.40 3.28 -19.43
C GLN A 451 -2.25 2.15 -18.82
N LEU A 452 -3.53 2.10 -19.15
CA LEU A 452 -4.46 1.09 -18.69
C LEU A 452 -4.05 -0.33 -19.14
N LEU A 453 -3.59 -0.49 -20.39
CA LEU A 453 -3.13 -1.78 -20.92
C LEU A 453 -1.95 -2.34 -20.12
N PHE A 454 -0.88 -1.55 -19.91
CA PHE A 454 0.27 -1.97 -19.11
C PHE A 454 -0.10 -2.31 -17.66
N ILE A 455 -0.99 -1.53 -17.03
CA ILE A 455 -1.37 -1.81 -15.64
C ILE A 455 -2.17 -3.12 -15.59
N LYS A 456 -3.06 -3.38 -16.56
CA LYS A 456 -3.73 -4.69 -16.71
C LYS A 456 -2.70 -5.82 -16.93
N GLU A 457 -1.66 -5.63 -17.73
CA GLU A 457 -0.58 -6.62 -17.93
C GLU A 457 0.27 -6.87 -16.68
N LYS A 458 0.77 -5.80 -16.02
CA LYS A 458 1.52 -5.89 -14.75
C LYS A 458 0.71 -6.61 -13.69
N TYR A 459 -0.56 -6.22 -13.52
CA TYR A 459 -1.47 -6.82 -12.56
C TYR A 459 -1.65 -8.32 -12.79
N LEU A 460 -1.78 -8.75 -14.05
CA LEU A 460 -1.85 -10.17 -14.39
C LEU A 460 -0.55 -10.94 -14.08
N GLU A 461 0.62 -10.31 -14.24
CA GLU A 461 1.90 -10.94 -13.87
C GLU A 461 2.06 -11.07 -12.34
N ASP A 462 1.69 -10.03 -11.59
CA ASP A 462 1.68 -10.06 -10.12
C ASP A 462 0.71 -11.15 -9.59
N LEU A 463 -0.43 -11.37 -10.26
CA LEU A 463 -1.33 -12.50 -9.97
C LEU A 463 -0.74 -13.88 -10.34
N LYS A 464 0.06 -14.00 -11.40
CA LYS A 464 0.77 -15.26 -11.72
C LYS A 464 1.78 -15.58 -10.63
N ILE A 465 2.52 -14.59 -10.12
CA ILE A 465 3.45 -14.78 -9.00
C ILE A 465 2.70 -15.30 -7.78
N LEU A 466 1.57 -14.68 -7.42
CA LEU A 466 0.74 -15.12 -6.29
C LEU A 466 0.23 -16.56 -6.45
N SER A 467 -0.26 -16.92 -7.65
CA SER A 467 -0.84 -18.24 -7.94
C SER A 467 0.18 -19.36 -8.18
N ASN A 468 1.39 -19.06 -8.66
CA ASN A 468 2.48 -20.04 -8.80
C ASN A 468 2.95 -20.58 -7.43
N THR A 469 2.82 -19.79 -6.37
CA THR A 469 2.98 -20.24 -4.96
C THR A 469 1.97 -21.33 -4.55
N ILE A 470 0.84 -21.45 -5.26
CA ILE A 470 -0.27 -22.34 -4.92
C ILE A 470 -0.32 -23.57 -5.86
N GLY A 471 0.02 -23.37 -7.15
CA GLY A 471 -0.18 -24.38 -8.19
C GLY A 471 0.88 -25.48 -8.28
N ASN A 472 2.16 -25.17 -8.00
CA ASN A 472 3.26 -26.08 -8.37
C ASN A 472 3.46 -27.28 -7.43
N GLU A 473 2.93 -27.24 -6.19
CA GLU A 473 3.12 -28.30 -5.20
C GLU A 473 1.92 -29.24 -5.04
N ARG A 474 0.70 -28.83 -5.46
CA ARG A 474 -0.51 -29.68 -5.42
C ARG A 474 -0.51 -30.82 -6.44
N LYS A 475 0.61 -31.11 -7.12
CA LYS A 475 0.77 -32.30 -7.97
C LYS A 475 1.03 -33.59 -7.15
N GLY A 476 1.33 -33.48 -5.86
CA GLY A 476 1.42 -34.61 -4.94
C GLY A 476 0.12 -34.91 -4.19
N LYS A 477 -0.61 -35.96 -4.62
CA LYS A 477 -1.82 -36.58 -4.01
C LYS A 477 -3.18 -35.92 -4.31
N GLY A 478 -4.07 -36.73 -4.92
CA GLY A 478 -5.53 -36.55 -4.88
C GLY A 478 -6.16 -35.81 -6.06
N LYS A 479 -6.99 -36.50 -6.85
CA LYS A 479 -7.83 -35.88 -7.90
C LYS A 479 -8.96 -35.06 -7.26
N GLY A 480 -8.71 -33.78 -7.00
CA GLY A 480 -9.74 -32.77 -6.71
C GLY A 480 -9.70 -31.65 -7.76
N LYS A 481 -10.83 -31.35 -8.41
CA LYS A 481 -10.90 -30.27 -9.41
C LYS A 481 -10.61 -28.92 -8.74
N SER A 482 -9.55 -28.23 -9.16
CA SER A 482 -9.26 -26.86 -8.73
C SER A 482 -10.27 -25.88 -9.35
N LEU A 483 -11.13 -25.29 -8.53
CA LEU A 483 -12.16 -24.33 -8.97
C LEU A 483 -11.62 -22.91 -9.21
N ILE A 484 -10.30 -22.73 -9.29
CA ILE A 484 -9.66 -21.49 -9.74
C ILE A 484 -9.29 -21.62 -11.23
N GLN A 485 -10.33 -21.79 -12.05
CA GLN A 485 -10.31 -21.46 -13.48
C GLN A 485 -11.51 -20.54 -13.74
N ASN A 486 -11.33 -19.25 -13.46
CA ASN A 486 -12.34 -18.26 -13.83
C ASN A 486 -12.47 -18.25 -15.36
N SER A 487 -13.63 -18.70 -15.82
CA SER A 487 -13.94 -19.08 -17.21
C SER A 487 -14.17 -17.90 -18.17
N TYR A 488 -13.60 -16.74 -17.85
CA TYR A 488 -13.71 -15.51 -18.64
C TYR A 488 -12.43 -15.14 -19.42
N LEU A 489 -11.37 -15.96 -19.33
CA LEU A 489 -10.19 -15.88 -20.20
C LEU A 489 -10.43 -16.32 -21.66
N LYS A 490 -11.67 -16.17 -22.16
CA LYS A 490 -11.93 -16.17 -23.61
C LYS A 490 -11.48 -14.83 -24.16
N ARG A 491 -10.20 -14.80 -24.57
CA ARG A 491 -9.61 -13.97 -25.63
C ARG A 491 -10.65 -13.09 -26.32
N THR A 492 -10.87 -11.88 -25.79
CA THR A 492 -11.62 -10.85 -26.49
C THR A 492 -10.84 -10.55 -27.75
N ASN A 493 -11.39 -10.95 -28.89
CA ASN A 493 -10.75 -10.73 -30.18
C ASN A 493 -10.74 -9.23 -30.44
N ILE A 494 -9.61 -8.59 -30.15
CA ILE A 494 -9.28 -7.28 -30.69
C ILE A 494 -9.31 -7.43 -32.21
N LYS A 495 -10.34 -6.87 -32.83
CA LYS A 495 -10.34 -6.56 -34.25
C LYS A 495 -9.95 -5.10 -34.39
N PHE A 496 -8.99 -4.86 -35.29
CA PHE A 496 -8.65 -3.56 -35.83
C PHE A 496 -9.87 -2.89 -36.50
#